data_AF-N1VBH3-F1
#
_entry.id   AF-N1VBH3-F1
#
_cell.length_a   1.000
_cell.length_b   1.000
_cell.length_c   1.000
_cell.angle_alpha   90.00
_cell.angle_beta   90.00
_cell.angle_gamma   90.00
#
_symmetry.space_group_name_H-M   'P 1'
#
loop_
_entity.id
_entity.type
_entity.pdbx_description
1 polymer ?
#
loop_
_entity_poly.entity_id
_entity_poly.type
_entity_poly.pdbx_seq_one_letter_code
_entity_poly.pdbx_strand_id
1 'polypeptide(L)'
;MPVVSQGGDRQIEFAVAGSPDSELVVKVPESRTAARTIKARYRDFFCAPAAGGCGEPLTFAIGEINVPHFRHKADTRCRLTASAEARDQYTHLAIQTALKQWIDAMPGYSARLEVAIERARTDVFVTGPGFRCCLEVQRSPLDPGEAEARTARYLAGAGAVDWLFEKQNNAAHREILYRRGYSFRVGYRFRDTSCRLGVSYLAWQDGARTEKVTGGPLSDWTITADGLHSKHLEVARAAYAELLRQEQALEEARRKAEEDERRARAEAQRRREEDARKAREAQSALLAAEPVHPPGAGGILDCRSVLSGSPKQIAWASTIRSSMVAQLKVHAGQPWLDFSEATKVARWMDGHTQARWWIELFSGDRDLEDLFQRYEQIYGRIEGRPVL
;
A
#
# COMPACT_ATOMS: atom_id res chain seq x y z
N MET A 1 -46.34 -10.41 41.82
CA MET A 1 -45.35 -10.68 40.75
C MET A 1 -45.71 -9.85 39.53
N PRO A 2 -44.80 -9.03 38.98
CA PRO A 2 -45.11 -8.22 37.82
C PRO A 2 -45.22 -9.13 36.60
N VAL A 3 -46.32 -8.98 35.87
CA VAL A 3 -46.51 -9.62 34.57
C VAL A 3 -45.47 -9.02 33.63
N VAL A 4 -44.43 -9.81 33.31
CA VAL A 4 -43.48 -9.48 32.25
C VAL A 4 -44.28 -9.53 30.93
N SER A 5 -44.63 -8.37 30.38
CA SER A 5 -45.24 -8.30 29.06
C SER A 5 -44.22 -8.75 28.01
N GLN A 6 -44.31 -10.00 27.59
CA GLN A 6 -43.65 -10.49 26.38
C GLN A 6 -44.34 -9.92 25.12
N GLY A 7 -44.19 -8.60 24.91
CA GLY A 7 -44.82 -7.88 23.79
C GLY A 7 -43.94 -6.80 23.16
N GLY A 8 -42.64 -6.81 23.43
CA GLY A 8 -41.69 -5.87 22.85
C GLY A 8 -41.00 -6.47 21.64
N ASP A 9 -41.55 -6.28 20.43
CA ASP A 9 -40.79 -6.22 19.15
C ASP A 9 -41.69 -6.14 17.90
N ARG A 10 -42.72 -5.28 17.93
CA ARG A 10 -43.55 -5.02 16.73
C ARG A 10 -43.67 -3.53 16.39
N GLN A 11 -42.71 -2.73 16.84
CA GLN A 11 -42.66 -1.30 16.54
C GLN A 11 -41.91 -1.10 15.23
N ILE A 12 -42.61 -0.65 14.20
CA ILE A 12 -42.06 -0.39 12.88
C ILE A 12 -41.99 1.12 12.70
N GLU A 13 -40.82 1.61 12.30
CA GLU A 13 -40.59 3.06 12.10
C GLU A 13 -41.01 3.54 10.71
N PHE A 14 -41.39 2.64 9.80
CA PHE A 14 -41.61 2.92 8.38
C PHE A 14 -42.91 2.32 7.87
N ALA A 15 -43.54 3.02 6.92
CA ALA A 15 -44.72 2.57 6.19
C ALA A 15 -44.77 3.25 4.81
N VAL A 16 -45.71 2.86 3.97
CA VAL A 16 -46.16 3.68 2.83
C VAL A 16 -47.53 4.30 3.14
N ALA A 17 -47.75 5.52 2.66
CA ALA A 17 -48.99 6.26 2.90
C ALA A 17 -49.97 6.15 1.72
N GLY A 18 -51.27 5.99 2.02
CA GLY A 18 -52.36 6.03 1.06
C GLY A 18 -52.83 4.65 0.56
N SER A 19 -51.93 3.84 0.01
CA SER A 19 -52.24 2.47 -0.45
C SER A 19 -51.05 1.52 -0.25
N PRO A 20 -51.27 0.18 -0.25
CA PRO A 20 -50.18 -0.80 -0.18
C PRO A 20 -49.14 -0.64 -1.30
N ASP A 21 -49.58 -0.24 -2.50
CA ASP A 21 -48.74 -0.08 -3.69
C ASP A 21 -48.15 1.34 -3.82
N SER A 22 -48.36 2.18 -2.82
CA SER A 22 -47.86 3.56 -2.81
C SER A 22 -46.33 3.60 -2.75
N GLU A 23 -45.73 4.49 -3.53
CA GLU A 23 -44.29 4.75 -3.49
C GLU A 23 -43.91 5.76 -2.38
N LEU A 24 -44.89 6.34 -1.67
CA LEU A 24 -44.68 7.39 -0.67
C LEU A 24 -44.27 6.80 0.69
N VAL A 25 -42.97 6.55 0.85
CA VAL A 25 -42.40 6.06 2.11
C VAL A 25 -42.42 7.14 3.19
N VAL A 26 -42.97 6.78 4.35
CA VAL A 26 -43.04 7.63 5.55
C VAL A 26 -42.23 6.99 6.67
N LYS A 27 -41.30 7.76 7.24
CA LYS A 27 -40.67 7.44 8.52
C LYS A 27 -41.45 8.13 9.64
N VAL A 28 -41.72 7.40 10.72
CA VAL A 28 -42.30 7.96 11.92
C VAL A 28 -41.33 8.96 12.57
N PRO A 29 -41.77 10.20 12.86
CA PRO A 29 -40.95 11.17 13.57
C PRO A 29 -40.97 10.89 15.08
N GLU A 30 -39.88 11.22 15.76
CA GLU A 30 -39.75 11.10 17.21
C GLU A 30 -40.72 12.06 17.94
N SER A 31 -40.97 13.24 17.36
CA SER A 31 -41.89 14.24 17.91
C SER A 31 -43.36 13.83 17.71
N ARG A 32 -44.11 13.78 18.81
CA ARG A 32 -45.57 13.51 18.79
C ARG A 32 -46.34 14.54 17.96
N THR A 33 -45.95 15.81 18.02
CA THR A 33 -46.60 16.87 17.24
C THR A 33 -46.40 16.65 15.73
N ALA A 34 -45.18 16.28 15.33
CA ALA A 34 -44.89 15.92 13.95
C ALA A 34 -45.63 14.63 13.53
N ALA A 35 -45.69 13.62 14.41
CA ALA A 35 -46.42 12.38 14.15
C ALA A 35 -47.93 12.63 13.95
N ARG A 36 -48.53 13.48 14.79
CA ARG A 36 -49.93 13.89 14.64
C ARG A 36 -50.16 14.65 13.33
N THR A 37 -49.21 15.48 12.90
CA THR A 37 -49.27 16.18 11.61
C THR A 37 -49.24 15.20 10.44
N ILE A 38 -48.35 14.21 10.47
CA ILE A 38 -48.27 13.16 9.43
C ILE A 38 -49.56 12.32 9.41
N LYS A 39 -50.08 11.93 10.57
CA LYS A 39 -51.33 11.16 10.69
C LYS A 39 -52.56 11.97 10.25
N ALA A 40 -52.54 13.28 10.39
CA ALA A 40 -53.60 14.14 9.87
C ALA A 40 -53.50 14.31 8.34
N ARG A 41 -52.28 14.37 7.81
CA ARG A 41 -52.02 14.47 6.36
C ARG A 41 -52.34 13.19 5.60
N TYR A 42 -52.04 12.03 6.18
CA TYR A 42 -52.27 10.72 5.57
C TYR A 42 -53.16 9.88 6.47
N ARG A 43 -54.32 9.45 5.95
CA ARG A 43 -55.30 8.68 6.74
C ARG A 43 -54.87 7.23 6.95
N ASP A 44 -54.29 6.63 5.92
CA ASP A 44 -54.00 5.20 5.88
C ASP A 44 -52.50 4.95 5.64
N PHE A 45 -51.98 3.94 6.34
CA PHE A 45 -50.60 3.51 6.27
C PHE A 45 -50.55 2.01 6.06
N PHE A 46 -49.59 1.53 5.27
CA PHE A 46 -49.50 0.13 4.89
C PHE A 46 -48.07 -0.38 4.99
N CYS A 47 -47.95 -1.69 5.24
CA CYS A 47 -46.68 -2.40 5.18
C CYS A 47 -46.35 -2.72 3.73
N ALA A 48 -45.46 -1.94 3.10
CA ALA A 48 -45.25 -1.94 1.64
C ALA A 48 -44.76 -3.28 1.09
N PRO A 49 -45.51 -3.96 0.19
CA PRO A 49 -45.04 -5.18 -0.49
C PRO A 49 -43.73 -4.96 -1.28
N ALA A 50 -43.54 -3.77 -1.85
CA ALA A 50 -42.32 -3.40 -2.57
C ALA A 50 -41.07 -3.40 -1.66
N ALA A 51 -41.23 -3.10 -0.36
CA ALA A 51 -40.17 -3.26 0.65
C ALA A 51 -40.13 -4.68 1.24
N GLY A 52 -40.90 -5.63 0.70
CA GLY A 52 -41.05 -6.95 1.27
C GLY A 52 -42.06 -7.08 2.40
N GLY A 53 -42.93 -6.08 2.56
CA GLY A 53 -44.00 -6.10 3.54
C GLY A 53 -45.12 -7.06 3.17
N CYS A 54 -46.14 -7.11 4.03
CA CYS A 54 -47.31 -7.97 3.82
C CYS A 54 -48.46 -7.30 3.06
N GLY A 55 -48.39 -6.00 2.78
CA GLY A 55 -49.47 -5.21 2.18
C GLY A 55 -50.57 -4.80 3.16
N GLU A 56 -50.57 -5.34 4.38
CA GLU A 56 -51.63 -5.09 5.35
C GLU A 56 -51.61 -3.65 5.90
N PRO A 57 -52.79 -3.10 6.28
CA PRO A 57 -52.89 -1.82 6.96
C PRO A 57 -52.13 -1.82 8.30
N LEU A 58 -51.40 -0.73 8.54
CA LEU A 58 -50.68 -0.46 9.77
C LEU A 58 -51.45 0.53 10.64
N THR A 59 -51.47 0.27 11.94
CA THR A 59 -51.95 1.26 12.92
C THR A 59 -50.82 2.23 13.24
N PHE A 60 -51.01 3.52 12.96
CA PHE A 60 -50.11 4.56 13.45
C PHE A 60 -50.43 4.89 14.91
N ALA A 61 -49.67 4.28 15.83
CA ALA A 61 -49.81 4.46 17.25
C ALA A 61 -49.03 5.69 17.73
N ILE A 62 -49.73 6.62 18.36
CA ILE A 62 -49.16 7.83 18.98
C ILE A 62 -49.60 7.81 20.44
N GLY A 63 -48.84 7.15 21.29
CA GLY A 63 -49.13 7.03 22.72
C GLY A 63 -48.60 8.21 23.52
N GLU A 64 -49.15 8.42 24.72
CA GLU A 64 -48.64 9.43 25.67
C GLU A 64 -47.30 9.00 26.29
N ILE A 65 -47.09 7.69 26.46
CA ILE A 65 -45.85 7.12 27.02
C ILE A 65 -44.91 6.66 25.92
N ASN A 66 -45.37 5.80 25.02
CA ASN A 66 -44.55 5.19 23.98
C ASN A 66 -44.18 6.17 22.85
N VAL A 67 -42.99 6.00 22.29
CA VAL A 67 -42.55 6.69 21.07
C VAL A 67 -43.54 6.36 19.93
N PRO A 68 -43.92 7.33 19.09
CA PRO A 68 -44.78 7.05 17.94
C PRO A 68 -44.19 5.93 17.07
N HIS A 69 -45.02 5.00 16.62
CA HIS A 69 -44.61 3.88 15.77
C HIS A 69 -45.79 3.34 14.94
N PHE A 70 -45.48 2.58 13.90
CA PHE A 70 -46.45 1.73 13.22
C PHE A 70 -46.47 0.34 13.86
N ARG A 71 -47.65 -0.28 13.87
CA ARG A 71 -47.83 -1.67 14.29
C ARG A 71 -48.79 -2.41 13.36
N HIS A 72 -48.48 -3.67 13.10
CA HIS A 72 -49.43 -4.60 12.52
C HIS A 72 -50.56 -4.94 13.50
N LYS A 73 -51.64 -5.53 13.00
CA LYS A 73 -52.64 -6.19 13.85
C LYS A 73 -52.04 -7.43 14.52
N ALA A 74 -52.63 -7.88 15.63
CA ALA A 74 -52.06 -8.93 16.49
C ALA A 74 -51.77 -10.25 15.74
N ASP A 75 -52.57 -10.59 14.74
CA ASP A 75 -52.50 -11.88 14.02
C ASP A 75 -51.79 -11.80 12.66
N THR A 76 -51.26 -10.62 12.28
CA THR A 76 -50.55 -10.47 11.01
C THR A 76 -49.19 -11.15 11.07
N ARG A 77 -48.91 -12.03 10.10
CA ARG A 77 -47.59 -12.62 9.87
C ARG A 77 -46.86 -11.79 8.82
N CYS A 78 -45.84 -11.04 9.23
CA CYS A 78 -45.02 -10.24 8.33
C CYS A 78 -43.54 -10.48 8.63
N ARG A 79 -42.69 -10.47 7.60
CA ARG A 79 -41.24 -10.54 7.77
C ARG A 79 -40.64 -9.23 8.29
N LEU A 80 -41.26 -8.09 8.00
CA LEU A 80 -40.82 -6.77 8.43
C LEU A 80 -41.30 -6.46 9.85
N THR A 81 -40.94 -7.28 10.83
CA THR A 81 -41.24 -7.05 12.25
C THR A 81 -40.07 -6.43 13.01
N ALA A 82 -38.83 -6.65 12.53
CA ALA A 82 -37.62 -6.07 13.09
C ALA A 82 -37.31 -4.69 12.51
N SER A 83 -36.98 -3.72 13.36
CA SER A 83 -36.77 -2.33 12.97
C SER A 83 -35.56 -2.12 12.03
N ALA A 84 -34.49 -2.89 12.19
CA ALA A 84 -33.28 -2.77 11.38
C ALA A 84 -33.47 -3.25 9.93
N GLU A 85 -34.08 -4.42 9.74
CA GLU A 85 -34.41 -4.94 8.40
C GLU A 85 -35.45 -4.07 7.70
N ALA A 86 -36.49 -3.64 8.44
CA ALA A 86 -37.47 -2.70 7.90
C ALA A 86 -36.80 -1.39 7.47
N ARG A 87 -35.93 -0.81 8.31
CA ARG A 87 -35.17 0.40 7.95
C ARG A 87 -34.41 0.20 6.66
N ASP A 88 -33.74 -0.93 6.50
CA ASP A 88 -32.99 -1.24 5.31
C ASP A 88 -33.92 -1.27 4.07
N GLN A 89 -34.92 -2.14 4.06
CA GLN A 89 -35.82 -2.31 2.92
C GLN A 89 -36.56 -1.01 2.54
N TYR A 90 -37.07 -0.25 3.53
CA TYR A 90 -37.75 1.01 3.26
C TYR A 90 -36.80 2.12 2.81
N THR A 91 -35.54 2.13 3.24
CA THR A 91 -34.54 3.08 2.73
C THR A 91 -34.19 2.77 1.27
N HIS A 92 -34.08 1.49 0.92
CA HIS A 92 -33.85 1.06 -0.47
C HIS A 92 -35.01 1.50 -1.37
N LEU A 93 -36.25 1.20 -0.97
CA LEU A 93 -37.46 1.65 -1.69
C LEU A 93 -37.53 3.17 -1.82
N ALA A 94 -37.25 3.92 -0.74
CA ALA A 94 -37.27 5.37 -0.78
C ALA A 94 -36.24 5.97 -1.76
N ILE A 95 -35.06 5.35 -1.87
CA ILE A 95 -34.04 5.73 -2.86
C ILE A 95 -34.54 5.43 -4.28
N GLN A 96 -35.01 4.20 -4.53
CA GLN A 96 -35.53 3.78 -5.84
C GLN A 96 -36.65 4.71 -6.32
N THR A 97 -37.62 5.00 -5.46
CA THR A 97 -38.71 5.94 -5.74
C THR A 97 -38.18 7.34 -6.07
N ALA A 98 -37.25 7.88 -5.26
CA ALA A 98 -36.73 9.22 -5.48
C ALA A 98 -35.95 9.33 -6.80
N LEU A 99 -35.18 8.29 -7.15
CA LEU A 99 -34.49 8.20 -8.44
C LEU A 99 -35.50 8.14 -9.59
N LYS A 100 -36.53 7.29 -9.48
CA LYS A 100 -37.59 7.18 -10.48
C LYS A 100 -38.29 8.53 -10.70
N GLN A 101 -38.72 9.19 -9.64
CA GLN A 101 -39.41 10.49 -9.72
C GLN A 101 -38.53 11.56 -10.35
N TRP A 102 -37.24 11.60 -10.01
CA TRP A 102 -36.28 12.51 -10.64
C TRP A 102 -36.12 12.22 -12.13
N ILE A 103 -36.06 10.95 -12.52
CA ILE A 103 -35.93 10.54 -13.92
C ILE A 103 -37.18 10.85 -14.72
N ASP A 104 -38.36 10.51 -14.21
CA ASP A 104 -39.64 10.76 -14.88
C ASP A 104 -39.94 12.26 -15.02
N ALA A 105 -39.31 13.12 -14.20
CA ALA A 105 -39.40 14.57 -14.34
C ALA A 105 -38.57 15.14 -15.50
N MET A 106 -37.63 14.36 -16.06
CA MET A 106 -36.81 14.79 -17.20
C MET A 106 -37.56 14.56 -18.53
N PRO A 107 -37.65 15.56 -19.43
CA PRO A 107 -38.38 15.42 -20.69
C PRO A 107 -37.82 14.31 -21.59
N GLY A 108 -38.66 13.34 -21.96
CA GLY A 108 -38.26 12.22 -22.81
C GLY A 108 -37.60 11.04 -22.08
N TYR A 109 -37.61 11.06 -20.74
CA TYR A 109 -37.08 10.01 -19.89
C TYR A 109 -38.22 9.26 -19.19
N SER A 110 -37.95 8.00 -18.83
CA SER A 110 -38.80 7.23 -17.95
C SER A 110 -37.99 6.24 -17.12
N ALA A 111 -38.44 5.95 -15.90
CA ALA A 111 -37.86 4.95 -15.02
C ALA A 111 -38.89 3.90 -14.60
N ARG A 112 -38.42 2.64 -14.51
CA ARG A 112 -39.19 1.51 -13.97
C ARG A 112 -38.36 0.82 -12.89
N LEU A 113 -39.02 0.46 -11.79
CA LEU A 113 -38.36 -0.24 -10.69
C LEU A 113 -38.37 -1.75 -10.91
N GLU A 114 -37.36 -2.43 -10.36
CA GLU A 114 -37.33 -3.91 -10.22
C GLU A 114 -37.56 -4.66 -11.55
N VAL A 115 -36.97 -4.17 -12.63
CA VAL A 115 -37.15 -4.73 -13.98
C VAL A 115 -36.31 -6.00 -14.14
N ALA A 116 -36.94 -7.09 -14.57
CA ALA A 116 -36.23 -8.30 -14.96
C ALA A 116 -35.44 -8.07 -16.27
N ILE A 117 -34.14 -8.33 -16.22
CA ILE A 117 -33.24 -8.36 -17.37
C ILE A 117 -32.55 -9.72 -17.33
N GLU A 118 -32.89 -10.58 -18.28
CA GLU A 118 -32.49 -11.99 -18.28
C GLU A 118 -32.84 -12.69 -16.95
N ARG A 119 -31.83 -13.23 -16.25
CA ARG A 119 -31.93 -13.88 -14.94
C ARG A 119 -31.59 -12.94 -13.78
N ALA A 120 -31.49 -11.64 -14.04
CA ALA A 120 -31.24 -10.62 -13.02
C ALA A 120 -32.41 -9.64 -12.94
N ARG A 121 -32.46 -8.86 -11.87
CA ARG A 121 -33.45 -7.80 -11.65
C ARG A 121 -32.71 -6.53 -11.32
N THR A 122 -33.03 -5.45 -12.03
CA THR A 122 -32.39 -4.15 -11.80
C THR A 122 -33.25 -3.26 -10.93
N ASP A 123 -32.61 -2.51 -10.03
CA ASP A 123 -33.31 -1.63 -9.10
C ASP A 123 -34.05 -0.50 -9.82
N VAL A 124 -33.36 0.21 -10.73
CA VAL A 124 -33.95 1.28 -11.53
C VAL A 124 -33.50 1.14 -12.99
N PHE A 125 -34.45 0.81 -13.86
CA PHE A 125 -34.25 0.76 -15.30
C PHE A 125 -34.70 2.05 -15.95
N VAL A 126 -33.77 2.73 -16.61
CA VAL A 126 -33.96 4.03 -17.23
C VAL A 126 -34.06 3.87 -18.73
N THR A 127 -35.05 4.53 -19.33
CA THR A 127 -35.17 4.69 -20.79
C THR A 127 -35.14 6.16 -21.12
N GLY A 128 -34.14 6.58 -21.90
CA GLY A 128 -34.01 7.94 -22.43
C GLY A 128 -34.07 7.95 -23.97
N PRO A 129 -33.85 9.10 -24.62
CA PRO A 129 -33.87 9.22 -26.07
C PRO A 129 -32.79 8.37 -26.74
N GLY A 130 -33.16 7.18 -27.23
CA GLY A 130 -32.26 6.27 -27.94
C GLY A 130 -31.31 5.46 -27.07
N PHE A 131 -31.46 5.47 -25.74
CA PHE A 131 -30.60 4.70 -24.84
C PHE A 131 -31.35 4.12 -23.64
N ARG A 132 -30.70 3.14 -23.00
CA ARG A 132 -31.16 2.49 -21.76
C ARG A 132 -29.99 2.37 -20.81
N CYS A 133 -30.22 2.60 -19.53
CA CYS A 133 -29.20 2.39 -18.49
C CYS A 133 -29.85 1.82 -17.22
N CYS A 134 -29.04 1.15 -16.41
CA CYS A 134 -29.44 0.62 -15.11
C CYS A 134 -28.76 1.39 -13.98
N LEU A 135 -29.51 1.73 -12.93
CA LEU A 135 -28.96 2.19 -11.67
C LEU A 135 -29.19 1.11 -10.61
N GLU A 136 -28.11 0.69 -9.94
CA GLU A 136 -28.14 -0.34 -8.89
C GLU A 136 -27.85 0.25 -7.52
N VAL A 137 -28.77 0.11 -6.57
CA VAL A 137 -28.64 0.65 -5.22
C VAL A 137 -28.13 -0.44 -4.29
N GLN A 138 -26.86 -0.34 -3.90
CA GLN A 138 -26.21 -1.35 -3.06
C GLN A 138 -26.02 -0.85 -1.62
N ARG A 139 -26.78 -1.43 -0.69
CA ARG A 139 -26.81 -1.05 0.74
C ARG A 139 -26.21 -2.11 1.68
N SER A 140 -26.26 -3.37 1.28
CA SER A 140 -25.57 -4.49 1.95
C SER A 140 -24.16 -4.68 1.40
N PRO A 141 -23.27 -5.42 2.09
CA PRO A 141 -22.00 -5.85 1.52
C PRO A 141 -22.22 -6.61 0.21
N LEU A 142 -21.38 -6.32 -0.79
CA LEU A 142 -21.40 -6.97 -2.10
C LEU A 142 -19.97 -7.33 -2.48
N ASP A 143 -19.79 -8.58 -2.91
CA ASP A 143 -18.53 -9.06 -3.44
C ASP A 143 -18.26 -8.43 -4.83
N PRO A 144 -17.00 -8.03 -5.15
CA PRO A 144 -16.68 -7.46 -6.45
C PRO A 144 -17.00 -8.37 -7.65
N GLY A 145 -16.78 -9.68 -7.52
CA GLY A 145 -17.08 -10.65 -8.57
C GLY A 145 -18.58 -10.79 -8.83
N GLU A 146 -19.40 -10.76 -7.77
CA GLU A 146 -20.86 -10.73 -7.92
C GLU A 146 -21.35 -9.41 -8.55
N ALA A 147 -20.75 -8.28 -8.19
CA ALA A 147 -21.04 -6.99 -8.82
C ALA A 147 -20.73 -7.01 -10.33
N GLU A 148 -19.60 -7.61 -10.72
CA GLU A 148 -19.21 -7.77 -12.11
C GLU A 148 -20.14 -8.71 -12.87
N ALA A 149 -20.49 -9.87 -12.29
CA ALA A 149 -21.44 -10.81 -12.87
C ALA A 149 -22.85 -10.20 -13.04
N ARG A 150 -23.32 -9.41 -12.08
CA ARG A 150 -24.57 -8.63 -12.19
C ARG A 150 -24.47 -7.57 -13.28
N THR A 151 -23.37 -6.82 -13.33
CA THR A 151 -23.11 -5.82 -14.38
C THR A 151 -23.20 -6.42 -15.77
N ALA A 152 -22.54 -7.57 -16.01
CA ALA A 152 -22.58 -8.25 -17.30
C ALA A 152 -24.01 -8.63 -17.73
N ARG A 153 -24.83 -9.13 -16.80
CA ARG A 153 -26.25 -9.46 -17.06
C ARG A 153 -27.08 -8.22 -17.39
N TYR A 154 -26.88 -7.11 -16.66
CA TYR A 154 -27.61 -5.87 -16.93
C TYR A 154 -27.24 -5.25 -18.29
N LEU A 155 -25.97 -5.34 -18.68
CA LEU A 155 -25.48 -4.85 -19.98
C LEU A 155 -26.08 -5.60 -21.18
N ALA A 156 -26.69 -6.77 -21.00
CA ALA A 156 -27.44 -7.44 -22.06
C ALA A 156 -28.72 -6.66 -22.45
N GLY A 157 -29.27 -5.84 -21.54
CA GLY A 157 -30.49 -5.05 -21.75
C GLY A 157 -30.30 -3.53 -21.73
N ALA A 158 -29.10 -3.05 -21.39
CA ALA A 158 -28.78 -1.64 -21.18
C ALA A 158 -27.39 -1.28 -21.71
N GLY A 159 -27.19 -0.03 -22.14
CA GLY A 159 -25.89 0.48 -22.61
C GLY A 159 -24.92 0.80 -21.47
N ALA A 160 -25.43 1.10 -20.28
CA ALA A 160 -24.63 1.45 -19.11
C ALA A 160 -25.25 0.92 -17.81
N VAL A 161 -24.40 0.70 -16.80
CA VAL A 161 -24.79 0.28 -15.45
C VAL A 161 -24.00 1.08 -14.42
N ASP A 162 -24.71 1.82 -13.57
CA ASP A 162 -24.12 2.59 -12.48
C ASP A 162 -24.50 2.04 -11.12
N TRP A 163 -23.49 1.65 -10.35
CA TRP A 163 -23.64 1.16 -8.99
C TRP A 163 -23.57 2.33 -7.98
N LEU A 164 -24.63 2.47 -7.20
CA LEU A 164 -24.85 3.48 -6.19
C LEU A 164 -24.67 2.87 -4.79
N PHE A 165 -23.54 3.16 -4.14
CA PHE A 165 -23.23 2.57 -2.84
C PHE A 165 -23.58 3.49 -1.68
N GLU A 166 -24.33 2.98 -0.69
CA GLU A 166 -24.59 3.72 0.55
C GLU A 166 -23.36 3.68 1.48
N LYS A 167 -22.74 2.51 1.64
CA LYS A 167 -21.65 2.27 2.60
C LYS A 167 -20.25 2.30 1.95
N GLN A 168 -19.30 2.99 2.60
CA GLN A 168 -17.90 3.08 2.16
C GLN A 168 -17.13 1.76 2.27
N ASN A 169 -17.49 0.91 3.23
CA ASN A 169 -16.78 -0.35 3.47
C ASN A 169 -17.24 -1.51 2.57
N ASN A 170 -18.04 -1.25 1.54
CA ASN A 170 -18.45 -2.26 0.58
C ASN A 170 -17.26 -2.67 -0.30
N ALA A 171 -17.02 -3.98 -0.47
CA ALA A 171 -15.88 -4.48 -1.22
C ALA A 171 -15.96 -4.13 -2.73
N ALA A 172 -17.13 -4.30 -3.35
CA ALA A 172 -17.36 -3.90 -4.73
C ALA A 172 -17.17 -2.38 -4.95
N HIS A 173 -17.60 -1.56 -3.99
CA HIS A 173 -17.33 -0.12 -4.01
C HIS A 173 -15.84 0.19 -4.08
N ARG A 174 -15.03 -0.45 -3.22
CA ARG A 174 -13.58 -0.25 -3.18
C ARG A 174 -12.93 -0.72 -4.48
N GLU A 175 -13.31 -1.87 -4.99
CA GLU A 175 -12.77 -2.40 -6.25
C GLU A 175 -13.07 -1.47 -7.42
N ILE A 176 -14.31 -0.98 -7.54
CA ILE A 176 -14.68 -0.01 -8.58
C ILE A 176 -13.89 1.28 -8.41
N LEU A 177 -13.75 1.78 -7.18
CA LEU A 177 -12.98 2.99 -6.88
C LEU A 177 -11.50 2.84 -7.28
N TYR A 178 -10.85 1.72 -6.97
CA TYR A 178 -9.45 1.48 -7.35
C TYR A 178 -9.27 1.29 -8.86
N ARG A 179 -10.19 0.59 -9.52
CA ARG A 179 -10.10 0.28 -10.96
C ARG A 179 -10.44 1.49 -11.84
N ARG A 180 -11.45 2.28 -11.48
CA ARG A 180 -11.94 3.41 -12.29
C ARG A 180 -11.45 4.77 -11.79
N GLY A 181 -10.86 4.82 -10.61
CA GLY A 181 -10.52 6.07 -9.91
C GLY A 181 -11.70 6.74 -9.21
N TYR A 182 -12.93 6.25 -9.41
CA TYR A 182 -14.13 6.77 -8.77
C TYR A 182 -15.25 5.72 -8.65
N SER A 183 -16.20 5.96 -7.76
CA SER A 183 -17.42 5.16 -7.58
C SER A 183 -18.59 6.02 -7.09
N PHE A 184 -19.82 5.69 -7.51
CA PHE A 184 -20.99 6.48 -7.15
C PHE A 184 -21.52 6.13 -5.76
N ARG A 185 -22.11 7.14 -5.12
CA ARG A 185 -22.67 7.10 -3.78
C ARG A 185 -24.12 7.55 -3.82
N VAL A 186 -24.92 6.98 -2.92
CA VAL A 186 -26.29 7.41 -2.70
C VAL A 186 -26.59 7.51 -1.22
N GLY A 187 -27.43 8.46 -0.85
CA GLY A 187 -27.96 8.60 0.49
C GLY A 187 -29.39 9.13 0.45
N TYR A 188 -30.17 8.72 1.44
CA TYR A 188 -31.53 9.22 1.63
C TYR A 188 -31.70 9.80 3.03
N ARG A 189 -32.34 10.96 3.10
CA ARG A 189 -32.69 11.60 4.38
C ARG A 189 -34.19 11.72 4.50
N PHE A 190 -34.76 10.93 5.41
CA PHE A 190 -36.21 10.93 5.67
C PHE A 190 -36.74 12.26 6.23
N ARG A 191 -35.90 13.07 6.90
CA ARG A 191 -36.33 14.34 7.52
C ARG A 191 -36.87 15.34 6.49
N ASP A 192 -36.23 15.43 5.33
CA ASP A 192 -36.55 16.36 4.25
C ASP A 192 -36.92 15.61 2.95
N THR A 193 -37.15 14.29 3.04
CA THR A 193 -37.45 13.41 1.91
C THR A 193 -36.50 13.60 0.73
N SER A 194 -35.20 13.79 1.02
CA SER A 194 -34.21 14.10 0.00
C SER A 194 -33.32 12.88 -0.30
N CYS A 195 -33.21 12.57 -1.58
CA CYS A 195 -32.17 11.70 -2.11
C CYS A 195 -31.00 12.54 -2.62
N ARG A 196 -29.78 12.09 -2.34
CA ARG A 196 -28.54 12.73 -2.78
C ARG A 196 -27.63 11.71 -3.43
N LEU A 197 -26.93 12.15 -4.47
CA LEU A 197 -25.90 11.38 -5.14
C LEU A 197 -24.53 11.99 -4.86
N GLY A 198 -23.51 11.16 -4.90
CA GLY A 198 -22.12 11.56 -4.73
C GLY A 198 -21.16 10.68 -5.50
N VAL A 199 -19.88 11.06 -5.46
CA VAL A 199 -18.76 10.34 -6.05
C VAL A 199 -17.68 10.23 -4.98
N SER A 200 -17.31 9.01 -4.62
CA SER A 200 -16.00 8.74 -4.00
C SER A 200 -14.96 8.68 -5.11
N TYR A 201 -13.79 9.27 -4.93
CA TYR A 201 -12.73 9.28 -5.93
C TYR A 201 -11.34 9.30 -5.31
N LEU A 202 -10.35 8.80 -6.06
CA LEU A 202 -8.95 8.81 -5.65
C LEU A 202 -8.27 10.09 -6.14
N ALA A 203 -7.55 10.74 -5.25
CA ALA A 203 -6.79 11.95 -5.54
C ALA A 203 -5.38 11.87 -4.94
N TRP A 204 -4.44 12.59 -5.54
CA TRP A 204 -3.12 12.80 -4.96
C TRP A 204 -3.21 13.85 -3.85
N GLN A 205 -2.78 13.50 -2.64
CA GLN A 205 -2.66 14.45 -1.55
C GLN A 205 -1.50 14.05 -0.64
N ASP A 206 -0.66 15.02 -0.28
CA ASP A 206 0.41 14.85 0.70
C ASP A 206 1.35 13.67 0.39
N GLY A 207 1.65 13.45 -0.90
CA GLY A 207 2.54 12.38 -1.35
C GLY A 207 1.91 10.99 -1.43
N ALA A 208 0.58 10.89 -1.25
CA ALA A 208 -0.12 9.62 -1.22
C ALA A 208 -1.48 9.67 -1.94
N ARG A 209 -1.92 8.49 -2.36
CA ARG A 209 -3.28 8.26 -2.85
C ARG A 209 -4.27 8.35 -1.68
N THR A 210 -5.24 9.26 -1.81
CA THR A 210 -6.26 9.50 -0.78
C THR A 210 -7.67 9.44 -1.39
N GLU A 211 -8.63 8.82 -0.68
CA GLU A 211 -10.04 8.85 -1.06
C GLU A 211 -10.67 10.20 -0.66
N LYS A 212 -11.42 10.79 -1.60
CA LYS A 212 -12.20 12.02 -1.44
C LYS A 212 -13.65 11.75 -1.83
N VAL A 213 -14.56 12.60 -1.33
CA VAL A 213 -15.99 12.51 -1.64
C VAL A 213 -16.51 13.89 -2.03
N THR A 214 -17.31 13.94 -3.09
CA THR A 214 -18.08 15.12 -3.50
C THR A 214 -19.49 14.70 -3.90
N GLY A 215 -20.48 15.59 -3.79
CA GLY A 215 -21.86 15.24 -4.14
C GLY A 215 -22.87 16.34 -3.87
N GLY A 216 -24.11 16.09 -4.27
CA GLY A 216 -25.16 17.11 -4.37
C GLY A 216 -26.58 16.52 -4.37
N PRO A 217 -27.62 17.39 -4.37
CA PRO A 217 -29.00 16.97 -4.66
C PRO A 217 -29.11 16.37 -6.07
N LEU A 218 -30.17 15.61 -6.35
CA LEU A 218 -30.42 15.02 -7.67
C LEU A 218 -30.44 16.05 -8.82
N SER A 219 -30.82 17.30 -8.55
CA SER A 219 -30.79 18.40 -9.53
C SER A 219 -29.39 18.77 -10.03
N ASP A 220 -28.32 18.35 -9.35
CA ASP A 220 -26.93 18.52 -9.82
C ASP A 220 -26.51 17.43 -10.82
N TRP A 221 -27.39 16.49 -11.14
CA TRP A 221 -27.09 15.31 -11.94
C TRP A 221 -27.94 15.26 -13.20
N THR A 222 -27.40 14.55 -14.19
CA THR A 222 -28.09 14.17 -15.42
C THR A 222 -27.75 12.72 -15.73
N ILE A 223 -28.51 12.11 -16.65
CA ILE A 223 -28.25 10.75 -17.11
C ILE A 223 -28.27 10.70 -18.63
N THR A 224 -27.28 10.02 -19.20
CA THR A 224 -27.03 9.92 -20.65
C THR A 224 -26.88 8.45 -21.04
N ALA A 225 -26.58 8.19 -22.32
CA ALA A 225 -26.24 6.85 -22.79
C ALA A 225 -25.06 6.21 -22.05
N ASP A 226 -24.15 7.03 -21.51
CA ASP A 226 -22.95 6.59 -20.78
C ASP A 226 -23.18 6.48 -19.26
N GLY A 227 -24.41 6.72 -18.79
CA GLY A 227 -24.78 6.68 -17.37
C GLY A 227 -24.91 8.05 -16.71
N LEU A 228 -24.60 8.14 -15.43
CA LEU A 228 -24.73 9.33 -14.60
C LEU A 228 -23.62 10.35 -14.89
N HIS A 229 -24.02 11.62 -15.00
CA HIS A 229 -23.13 12.76 -15.18
C HIS A 229 -23.43 13.89 -14.19
N SER A 230 -22.38 14.59 -13.77
CA SER A 230 -22.46 15.81 -12.96
C SER A 230 -21.11 16.52 -12.91
N LYS A 231 -21.12 17.79 -12.48
CA LYS A 231 -19.91 18.54 -12.10
C LYS A 231 -19.07 17.79 -11.04
N HIS A 232 -19.71 16.98 -10.19
CA HIS A 232 -19.06 16.18 -9.17
C HIS A 232 -18.23 15.04 -9.79
N LEU A 233 -18.76 14.40 -10.84
CA LEU A 233 -18.04 13.38 -11.60
C LEU A 233 -16.87 13.98 -12.39
N GLU A 234 -17.04 15.18 -12.94
CA GLU A 234 -15.95 15.89 -13.63
C GLU A 234 -14.79 16.20 -12.69
N VAL A 235 -15.07 16.72 -11.49
CA VAL A 235 -14.05 16.93 -10.44
C VAL A 235 -13.33 15.62 -10.10
N ALA A 236 -14.07 14.54 -9.91
CA ALA A 236 -13.50 13.22 -9.61
C ALA A 236 -12.57 12.73 -10.73
N ARG A 237 -13.01 12.82 -11.99
CA ARG A 237 -12.21 12.41 -13.16
C ARG A 237 -10.95 13.27 -13.32
N ALA A 238 -11.05 14.57 -13.13
CA ALA A 238 -9.90 15.48 -13.18
C ALA A 238 -8.87 15.17 -12.08
N ALA A 239 -9.32 14.95 -10.85
CA ALA A 239 -8.46 14.59 -9.73
C ALA A 239 -7.76 13.23 -9.94
N TYR A 240 -8.47 12.24 -10.47
CA TYR A 240 -7.88 10.94 -10.79
C TYR A 240 -6.88 11.01 -11.95
N ALA A 241 -7.17 11.81 -12.98
CA ALA A 241 -6.21 12.04 -14.06
C ALA A 241 -4.92 12.71 -13.55
N GLU A 242 -5.02 13.62 -12.59
CA GLU A 242 -3.86 14.20 -11.92
C GLU A 242 -3.11 13.18 -11.08
N LEU A 243 -3.82 12.34 -10.31
CA LEU A 243 -3.22 11.22 -9.57
C LEU A 243 -2.37 10.34 -10.50
N LEU A 244 -2.90 9.93 -11.64
CA LEU A 244 -2.17 9.09 -12.60
C LEU A 244 -0.91 9.78 -13.14
N ARG A 245 -0.96 11.10 -13.40
CA ARG A 245 0.22 11.88 -13.82
C ARG A 245 1.30 11.90 -12.73
N GLN A 246 0.90 12.10 -11.47
CA GLN A 246 1.83 12.10 -10.34
C GLN A 246 2.47 10.73 -10.11
N GLU A 247 1.69 9.64 -10.19
CA GLU A 247 2.20 8.27 -10.08
C GLU A 247 3.20 7.94 -11.21
N GLN A 248 2.90 8.35 -12.45
CA GLN A 248 3.81 8.19 -13.59
C GLN A 248 5.11 8.99 -13.40
N ALA A 249 5.02 10.26 -12.99
CA ALA A 249 6.20 11.10 -12.76
C ALA A 249 7.11 10.53 -11.66
N LEU A 250 6.54 9.96 -10.60
CA LEU A 250 7.29 9.30 -9.53
C LEU A 250 7.98 8.01 -10.01
N GLU A 251 7.29 7.20 -10.81
CA GLU A 251 7.88 5.99 -11.40
C GLU A 251 9.04 6.33 -12.34
N GLU A 252 8.88 7.35 -13.18
CA GLU A 252 9.93 7.84 -14.06
C GLU A 252 11.13 8.40 -13.28
N ALA A 253 10.87 9.16 -12.21
CA ALA A 253 11.92 9.67 -11.33
C ALA A 253 12.69 8.52 -10.65
N ARG A 254 11.99 7.47 -10.17
CA ARG A 254 12.60 6.28 -9.59
C ARG A 254 13.48 5.55 -10.61
N ARG A 255 12.95 5.29 -11.81
CA ARG A 255 13.70 4.64 -12.89
C ARG A 255 14.96 5.42 -13.27
N LYS A 256 14.86 6.75 -13.34
CA LYS A 256 16.01 7.62 -13.63
C LYS A 256 17.06 7.55 -12.51
N ALA A 257 16.63 7.61 -11.26
CA ALA A 257 17.52 7.50 -10.11
C ALA A 257 18.27 6.15 -10.08
N GLU A 258 17.57 5.05 -10.38
CA GLU A 258 18.19 3.71 -10.50
C GLU A 258 19.20 3.63 -11.65
N GLU A 259 18.91 4.25 -12.80
CA GLU A 259 19.83 4.31 -13.93
C GLU A 259 21.08 5.14 -13.59
N ASP A 260 20.89 6.31 -12.98
CA ASP A 260 21.97 7.20 -12.56
C ASP A 260 22.85 6.51 -11.51
N GLU A 261 22.26 5.80 -10.55
CA GLU A 261 23.00 5.00 -9.57
C GLU A 261 23.79 3.88 -10.24
N ARG A 262 23.18 3.14 -11.18
CA ARG A 262 23.87 2.09 -11.94
C ARG A 262 25.04 2.65 -12.74
N ARG A 263 24.86 3.81 -13.38
CA ARG A 263 25.90 4.50 -14.14
C ARG A 263 27.05 4.95 -13.23
N ALA A 264 26.74 5.52 -12.07
CA ALA A 264 27.72 5.93 -11.08
C ALA A 264 28.52 4.73 -10.54
N ARG A 265 27.85 3.59 -10.25
CA ARG A 265 28.52 2.35 -9.82
C ARG A 265 29.45 1.81 -10.91
N ALA A 266 29.02 1.78 -12.16
CA ALA A 266 29.85 1.33 -13.29
C ALA A 266 31.06 2.24 -13.51
N GLU A 267 30.90 3.56 -13.39
CA GLU A 267 32.02 4.49 -13.50
C GLU A 267 33.01 4.33 -12.34
N ALA A 268 32.52 4.20 -11.10
CA ALA A 268 33.37 3.96 -9.94
C ALA A 268 34.16 2.64 -10.06
N GLN A 269 33.55 1.59 -10.61
CA GLN A 269 34.23 0.34 -10.90
C GLN A 269 35.35 0.53 -11.94
N ARG A 270 35.08 1.21 -13.05
CA ARG A 270 36.11 1.50 -14.06
C ARG A 270 37.30 2.26 -13.49
N ARG A 271 37.04 3.28 -12.65
CA ARG A 271 38.10 4.03 -11.96
C ARG A 271 38.95 3.12 -11.07
N ARG A 272 38.31 2.25 -10.28
CA ARG A 272 39.03 1.28 -9.44
C ARG A 272 39.87 0.30 -10.25
N GLU A 273 39.36 -0.18 -11.38
CA GLU A 273 40.10 -1.07 -12.28
C GLU A 273 41.31 -0.36 -12.91
N GLU A 274 41.17 0.90 -13.30
CA GLU A 274 42.24 1.73 -13.82
C GLU A 274 43.31 2.01 -12.77
N ASP A 275 42.91 2.40 -11.56
CA ASP A 275 43.81 2.65 -10.43
C ASP A 275 44.57 1.37 -10.05
N ALA A 276 43.88 0.22 -10.02
CA ALA A 276 44.49 -1.08 -9.77
C ALA A 276 45.50 -1.47 -10.88
N ARG A 277 45.22 -1.12 -12.14
CA ARG A 277 46.17 -1.32 -13.25
C ARG A 277 47.41 -0.45 -13.06
N LYS A 278 47.25 0.84 -12.81
CA LYS A 278 48.36 1.78 -12.56
C LYS A 278 49.22 1.34 -11.37
N ALA A 279 48.60 0.87 -10.29
CA ALA A 279 49.31 0.34 -9.12
C ALA A 279 50.15 -0.91 -9.46
N ARG A 280 49.62 -1.83 -10.27
CA ARG A 280 50.37 -3.01 -10.75
C ARG A 280 51.55 -2.62 -11.65
N GLU A 281 51.36 -1.66 -12.55
CA GLU A 281 52.43 -1.15 -13.41
C GLU A 281 53.54 -0.49 -12.59
N ALA A 282 53.18 0.37 -11.62
CA ALA A 282 54.13 1.01 -10.71
C ALA A 282 54.92 -0.02 -9.87
N GLN A 283 54.24 -1.05 -9.35
CA GLN A 283 54.88 -2.14 -8.62
C GLN A 283 55.86 -2.92 -9.51
N SER A 284 55.48 -3.21 -10.76
CA SER A 284 56.35 -3.90 -11.71
C SER A 284 57.58 -3.06 -12.06
N ALA A 285 57.43 -1.74 -12.20
CA ALA A 285 58.55 -0.83 -12.48
C ALA A 285 59.54 -0.76 -11.29
N LEU A 286 59.02 -0.74 -10.05
CA LEU A 286 59.86 -0.79 -8.84
C LEU A 286 60.68 -2.08 -8.77
N LEU A 287 60.07 -3.23 -9.07
CA LEU A 287 60.78 -4.51 -9.11
C LEU A 287 61.84 -4.57 -10.22
N ALA A 288 61.61 -3.93 -11.36
CA ALA A 288 62.58 -3.86 -12.45
C ALA A 288 63.77 -2.92 -12.15
N ALA A 289 63.62 -1.99 -11.21
CA ALA A 289 64.64 -1.03 -10.81
C ALA A 289 65.56 -1.51 -9.67
N GLU A 290 65.44 -2.79 -9.24
CA GLU A 290 66.35 -3.35 -8.24
C GLU A 290 67.81 -3.25 -8.74
N PRO A 291 68.72 -2.62 -7.96
CA PRO A 291 70.11 -2.50 -8.33
C PRO A 291 70.72 -3.90 -8.45
N VAL A 292 71.42 -4.15 -9.56
CA VAL A 292 72.24 -5.34 -9.74
C VAL A 292 73.32 -5.33 -8.66
N HIS A 293 73.07 -6.08 -7.58
CA HIS A 293 74.06 -6.26 -6.54
C HIS A 293 75.29 -6.96 -7.12
N PRO A 294 76.51 -6.54 -6.74
CA PRO A 294 77.73 -7.17 -7.21
C PRO A 294 77.73 -8.68 -6.87
N PRO A 295 78.18 -9.53 -7.80
CA PRO A 295 78.19 -10.98 -7.60
C PRO A 295 79.15 -11.32 -6.45
N GLY A 296 78.60 -11.71 -5.29
CA GLY A 296 79.39 -12.12 -4.13
C GLY A 296 78.70 -12.03 -2.77
N ALA A 297 77.64 -11.23 -2.62
CA ALA A 297 76.93 -11.07 -1.33
C ALA A 297 75.64 -11.91 -1.19
N GLY A 298 75.22 -12.62 -2.25
CA GLY A 298 73.86 -13.18 -2.41
C GLY A 298 73.51 -14.43 -1.61
N GLY A 299 74.35 -14.90 -0.68
CA GLY A 299 74.10 -16.17 0.03
C GLY A 299 73.81 -16.05 1.52
N ILE A 300 74.06 -14.89 2.13
CA ILE A 300 74.24 -14.82 3.59
C ILE A 300 72.98 -14.36 4.32
N LEU A 301 72.05 -13.68 3.63
CA LEU A 301 70.81 -13.14 4.22
C LEU A 301 69.54 -13.92 3.84
N ASP A 302 69.65 -15.07 3.15
CA ASP A 302 68.49 -15.87 2.79
C ASP A 302 68.09 -16.80 3.94
N CYS A 303 66.90 -16.60 4.50
CA CYS A 303 66.28 -17.56 5.42
C CYS A 303 65.75 -18.76 4.62
N ARG A 304 66.37 -19.93 4.78
CA ARG A 304 66.09 -21.15 4.00
C ARG A 304 65.35 -22.23 4.79
N SER A 305 65.15 -22.03 6.08
CA SER A 305 64.48 -23.02 6.93
C SER A 305 63.02 -23.24 6.49
N VAL A 306 62.53 -24.47 6.63
CA VAL A 306 61.15 -24.82 6.27
C VAL A 306 60.22 -24.41 7.42
N LEU A 307 59.17 -23.63 7.11
CA LEU A 307 58.18 -23.22 8.09
C LEU A 307 57.21 -24.36 8.41
N SER A 308 56.84 -24.48 9.69
CA SER A 308 55.85 -25.42 10.22
C SER A 308 54.57 -24.69 10.63
N GLY A 309 53.41 -25.31 10.40
CA GLY A 309 52.09 -24.73 10.68
C GLY A 309 51.02 -25.22 9.71
N SER A 310 49.80 -24.68 9.80
CA SER A 310 48.79 -24.93 8.76
C SER A 310 49.22 -24.32 7.41
N PRO A 311 48.76 -24.85 6.26
CA PRO A 311 49.11 -24.31 4.94
C PRO A 311 48.86 -22.79 4.81
N LYS A 312 47.75 -22.29 5.39
CA LYS A 312 47.42 -20.86 5.39
C LYS A 312 48.39 -20.04 6.25
N GLN A 313 48.79 -20.56 7.42
CA GLN A 313 49.78 -19.91 8.28
C GLN A 313 51.17 -19.90 7.61
N ILE A 314 51.57 -21.01 6.99
CA ILE A 314 52.85 -21.11 6.27
C ILE A 314 52.90 -20.09 5.13
N ALA A 315 51.85 -20.00 4.30
CA ALA A 315 51.80 -19.05 3.20
C ALA A 315 51.91 -17.59 3.68
N TRP A 316 51.19 -17.24 4.75
CA TRP A 316 51.25 -15.89 5.31
C TRP A 316 52.61 -15.60 5.96
N ALA A 317 53.11 -16.49 6.81
CA ALA A 317 54.41 -16.36 7.46
C ALA A 317 55.56 -16.29 6.44
N SER A 318 55.48 -17.01 5.32
CA SER A 318 56.46 -16.92 4.23
C SER A 318 56.47 -15.53 3.59
N THR A 319 55.30 -14.89 3.44
CA THR A 319 55.19 -13.51 2.93
C THR A 319 55.82 -12.52 3.90
N ILE A 320 55.56 -12.67 5.19
CA ILE A 320 56.15 -11.84 6.25
C ILE A 320 57.68 -11.99 6.25
N ARG A 321 58.17 -13.24 6.28
CA ARG A 321 59.60 -13.56 6.26
C ARG A 321 60.31 -12.98 5.03
N SER A 322 59.70 -13.10 3.85
CA SER A 322 60.26 -12.56 2.61
C SER A 322 60.35 -11.04 2.64
N SER A 323 59.30 -10.37 3.14
CA SER A 323 59.30 -8.92 3.35
C SER A 323 60.42 -8.48 4.30
N MET A 324 60.59 -9.18 5.42
CA MET A 324 61.62 -8.85 6.41
C MET A 324 63.03 -9.06 5.88
N VAL A 325 63.28 -10.14 5.13
CA VAL A 325 64.57 -10.36 4.47
C VAL A 325 64.86 -9.27 3.44
N ALA A 326 63.86 -8.84 2.67
CA ALA A 326 64.01 -7.75 1.71
C ALA A 326 64.35 -6.44 2.41
N GLN A 327 63.64 -6.08 3.48
CA GLN A 327 63.92 -4.88 4.26
C GLN A 327 65.29 -4.95 4.95
N LEU A 328 65.65 -6.09 5.53
CA LEU A 328 66.96 -6.30 6.12
C LEU A 328 68.09 -6.13 5.09
N LYS A 329 67.90 -6.59 3.85
CA LYS A 329 68.83 -6.36 2.73
C LYS A 329 68.95 -4.88 2.37
N VAL A 330 67.86 -4.12 2.39
CA VAL A 330 67.86 -2.66 2.13
C VAL A 330 68.66 -1.91 3.21
N HIS A 331 68.56 -2.34 4.47
CA HIS A 331 69.24 -1.70 5.60
C HIS A 331 70.65 -2.26 5.87
N ALA A 332 71.00 -3.42 5.32
CA ALA A 332 72.33 -4.00 5.46
C ALA A 332 73.37 -3.10 4.77
N GLY A 333 74.36 -2.63 5.54
CA GLY A 333 75.37 -1.68 5.08
C GLY A 333 75.10 -0.23 5.49
N GLN A 334 74.01 0.05 6.20
CA GLN A 334 73.85 1.31 6.92
C GLN A 334 74.86 1.38 8.09
N PRO A 335 75.30 2.58 8.52
CA PRO A 335 76.33 2.72 9.57
C PRO A 335 75.99 2.04 10.90
N TRP A 336 74.70 1.88 11.19
CA TRP A 336 74.19 1.26 12.41
C TRP A 336 73.82 -0.22 12.27
N LEU A 337 73.84 -0.76 11.04
CA LEU A 337 73.56 -2.16 10.74
C LEU A 337 74.52 -2.62 9.65
N ASP A 338 75.75 -2.91 10.08
CA ASP A 338 76.74 -3.46 9.18
C ASP A 338 76.33 -4.85 8.68
N PHE A 339 77.05 -5.35 7.67
CA PHE A 339 76.72 -6.62 7.05
C PHE A 339 76.86 -7.82 8.02
N SER A 340 77.76 -7.71 9.01
CA SER A 340 77.97 -8.75 10.03
C SER A 340 76.76 -8.83 10.97
N GLU A 341 76.26 -7.70 11.46
CA GLU A 341 75.07 -7.64 12.30
C GLU A 341 73.80 -8.04 11.52
N ALA A 342 73.64 -7.57 10.28
CA ALA A 342 72.55 -8.02 9.42
C ALA A 342 72.56 -9.55 9.22
N THR A 343 73.75 -10.14 9.08
CA THR A 343 73.92 -11.60 8.98
C THR A 343 73.50 -12.32 10.26
N LYS A 344 73.83 -11.78 11.43
CA LYS A 344 73.42 -12.37 12.71
C LYS A 344 71.90 -12.34 12.88
N VAL A 345 71.26 -11.22 12.52
CA VAL A 345 69.80 -11.08 12.54
C VAL A 345 69.14 -12.03 11.54
N ALA A 346 69.66 -12.16 10.32
CA ALA A 346 69.14 -13.11 9.32
C ALA A 346 69.27 -14.57 9.77
N ARG A 347 70.38 -14.95 10.40
CA ARG A 347 70.55 -16.30 10.97
C ARG A 347 69.61 -16.56 12.14
N TRP A 348 69.39 -15.57 12.99
CA TRP A 348 68.42 -15.67 14.07
C TRP A 348 67.00 -15.84 13.54
N MET A 349 66.61 -15.03 12.55
CA MET A 349 65.36 -15.16 11.81
C MET A 349 65.20 -16.57 11.23
N ASP A 350 66.24 -17.11 10.59
CA ASP A 350 66.22 -18.45 10.00
C ASP A 350 66.00 -19.56 11.04
N GLY A 351 66.39 -19.34 12.30
CA GLY A 351 66.13 -20.25 13.41
C GLY A 351 64.66 -20.39 13.80
N HIS A 352 63.80 -19.44 13.43
CA HIS A 352 62.37 -19.45 13.78
C HIS A 352 61.54 -20.16 12.72
N THR A 353 61.35 -21.47 12.90
CA THR A 353 60.65 -22.32 11.94
C THR A 353 59.14 -22.41 12.15
N GLN A 354 58.57 -21.83 13.22
CA GLN A 354 57.12 -21.89 13.45
C GLN A 354 56.41 -20.70 12.80
N ALA A 355 55.46 -20.97 11.90
CA ALA A 355 54.69 -19.93 11.22
C ALA A 355 53.93 -19.02 12.19
N ARG A 356 53.49 -19.58 13.34
CA ARG A 356 52.84 -18.82 14.41
C ARG A 356 53.71 -17.71 14.99
N TRP A 357 55.00 -17.97 15.18
CA TRP A 357 55.94 -16.97 15.70
C TRP A 357 56.02 -15.74 14.79
N TRP A 358 56.12 -15.97 13.48
CA TRP A 358 56.13 -14.90 12.48
C TRP A 358 54.83 -14.09 12.45
N ILE A 359 53.69 -14.75 12.69
CA ILE A 359 52.39 -14.09 12.72
C ILE A 359 52.24 -13.25 14.01
N GLU A 360 52.65 -13.79 15.16
CA GLU A 360 52.62 -13.10 16.46
C GLU A 360 53.67 -11.99 16.59
N LEU A 361 54.73 -12.05 15.79
CA LEU A 361 55.67 -10.94 15.64
C LEU A 361 55.00 -9.74 14.93
N PHE A 362 53.97 -9.97 14.12
CA PHE A 362 53.40 -8.99 13.19
C PHE A 362 51.90 -8.75 13.35
N SER A 363 51.37 -8.87 14.57
CA SER A 363 49.99 -8.47 14.87
C SER A 363 49.77 -6.95 14.96
N GLY A 364 50.77 -6.12 14.61
CA GLY A 364 50.71 -4.65 14.52
C GLY A 364 51.20 -4.09 13.17
N ASP A 365 51.49 -2.78 13.11
CA ASP A 365 52.05 -2.14 11.91
C ASP A 365 53.42 -2.74 11.59
N ARG A 366 53.61 -3.13 10.31
CA ARG A 366 54.65 -4.08 9.88
C ARG A 366 56.03 -3.42 9.76
N ASP A 367 56.65 -3.09 10.89
CA ASP A 367 57.96 -2.44 10.89
C ASP A 367 59.10 -3.40 11.28
N LEU A 368 60.27 -3.18 10.70
CA LEU A 368 61.56 -3.75 11.10
C LEU A 368 61.88 -3.47 12.57
N GLU A 369 61.30 -2.41 13.13
CA GLU A 369 61.50 -2.00 14.51
C GLU A 369 61.18 -3.12 15.51
N ASP A 370 60.02 -3.76 15.38
CA ASP A 370 59.59 -4.84 16.26
C ASP A 370 60.51 -6.07 16.15
N LEU A 371 60.99 -6.37 14.94
CA LEU A 371 61.93 -7.45 14.69
C LEU A 371 63.24 -7.22 15.45
N PHE A 372 63.82 -6.03 15.30
CA PHE A 372 65.07 -5.71 15.97
C PHE A 372 64.91 -5.57 17.48
N GLN A 373 63.81 -5.01 17.99
CA GLN A 373 63.56 -4.97 19.43
C GLN A 373 63.55 -6.37 20.04
N ARG A 374 62.91 -7.34 19.40
CA ARG A 374 62.91 -8.73 19.88
C ARG A 374 64.28 -9.40 19.77
N TYR A 375 65.05 -9.10 18.71
CA TYR A 375 66.43 -9.56 18.60
C TYR A 375 67.29 -9.00 19.75
N GLU A 376 67.19 -7.70 20.01
CA GLU A 376 67.97 -6.99 21.03
C GLU A 376 67.63 -7.41 22.46
N GLN A 377 66.36 -7.79 22.73
CA GLN A 377 65.96 -8.38 24.00
C GLN A 377 66.72 -9.67 24.33
N ILE A 378 67.13 -10.44 23.31
CA ILE A 378 67.76 -11.75 23.47
C ILE A 378 69.28 -11.63 23.40
N TYR A 379 69.81 -10.84 22.46
CA TYR A 379 71.25 -10.79 22.15
C TYR A 379 71.93 -9.48 22.58
N GLY A 380 71.19 -8.56 23.18
CA GLY A 380 71.68 -7.22 23.53
C GLY A 380 71.50 -6.22 22.38
N ARG A 381 71.58 -4.93 22.72
CA ARG A 381 71.34 -3.83 21.79
C ARG A 381 72.37 -3.81 20.64
N ILE A 382 71.92 -3.56 19.42
CA ILE A 382 72.78 -3.36 18.25
C ILE A 382 73.49 -2.01 18.41
N GLU A 383 74.81 -2.01 18.45
CA GLU A 383 75.61 -0.79 18.63
C GLU A 383 75.36 0.21 17.50
N GLY A 384 75.16 1.48 17.86
CA GLY A 384 74.93 2.56 16.89
C GLY A 384 73.50 2.66 16.35
N ARG A 385 72.59 1.73 16.70
CA ARG A 385 71.18 1.83 16.31
C ARG A 385 70.51 3.06 16.95
N PRO A 386 69.99 4.01 16.14
CA PRO A 386 69.28 5.17 16.67
C PRO A 386 68.05 4.71 17.47
N VAL A 387 67.77 5.36 18.60
CA VAL A 387 66.50 5.18 19.30
C VAL A 387 65.47 5.92 18.48
N LEU A 388 64.55 5.18 17.85
CA LEU A 388 63.41 5.75 17.13
C LEU A 388 62.28 6.11 18.10
#